data_AF-A0A2K1QBD5-F1
#
_entry.id   AF-A0A2K1QBD5-F1
#
_cell.length_a   1.000
_cell.length_b   1.000
_cell.length_c   1.000
_cell.angle_alpha   90.00
_cell.angle_beta   90.00
_cell.angle_gamma   90.00
#
_symmetry.space_group_name_H-M   'P 1'
#
loop_
_entity.id
_entity.type
_entity.pdbx_description
1 polymer ?
#
loop_
_entity_poly.entity_id
_entity_poly.type
_entity_poly.pdbx_seq_one_letter_code
_entity_poly.pdbx_strand_id
1 'polypeptide(L)'
;MTRAPLALAFSLLLPFAGSAHDFVNGQRVAPVSISDKGELNYQQDKFSYRAWNSAQLIGKVRVVQHIAGRSSAKEQNAALVEAIKQAHLPPDRYQTTTIINTDDAIPGTGMFVRSSIESNKKQYPWSQFIVDSNGTAKRAWQLEDGGSAVVVLDKNGRVHFAKDGALTSEETQQVIALLHQLLK
;
A
#
# COMPACT_ATOMS: atom_id res chain seq x y z
N MET A 1 -15.78 49.76 45.89
CA MET A 1 -16.03 49.25 44.52
C MET A 1 -14.76 49.45 43.70
N THR A 2 -14.06 48.38 43.33
CA THR A 2 -13.06 48.37 42.25
C THR A 2 -12.93 46.93 41.77
N ARG A 3 -13.41 46.69 40.54
CA ARG A 3 -13.42 45.39 39.88
C ARG A 3 -12.06 45.16 39.20
N ALA A 4 -11.45 44.00 39.42
CA ALA A 4 -10.37 43.49 38.56
C ALA A 4 -10.98 42.46 37.58
N PRO A 5 -10.68 42.50 36.27
CA PRO A 5 -11.23 41.55 35.32
C PRO A 5 -10.41 40.25 35.33
N LEU A 6 -11.10 39.12 35.46
CA LEU A 6 -10.54 37.79 35.30
C LEU A 6 -10.40 37.51 33.80
N ALA A 7 -9.17 37.57 33.26
CA ALA A 7 -8.89 37.18 31.89
C ALA A 7 -8.83 35.64 31.79
N LEU A 8 -9.84 35.05 31.15
CA LEU A 8 -9.89 33.62 30.86
C LEU A 8 -9.09 33.36 29.57
N ALA A 9 -7.88 32.82 29.69
CA ALA A 9 -7.10 32.39 28.54
C ALA A 9 -7.63 31.05 28.01
N PHE A 10 -8.27 31.09 26.84
CA PHE A 10 -8.75 29.89 26.14
C PHE A 10 -7.61 29.34 25.28
N SER A 11 -6.94 28.29 25.77
CA SER A 11 -5.90 27.58 25.02
C SER A 11 -6.53 26.86 23.82
N LEU A 12 -6.30 27.34 22.59
CA LEU A 12 -6.65 26.59 21.38
C LEU A 12 -5.80 25.30 21.34
N LEU A 13 -6.44 24.16 21.61
CA LEU A 13 -5.91 22.86 21.20
C LEU A 13 -6.04 22.78 19.68
N LEU A 14 -4.94 23.05 18.97
CA LEU A 14 -4.85 22.78 17.53
C LEU A 14 -4.99 21.26 17.35
N PRO A 15 -5.97 20.77 16.57
CA PRO A 15 -6.01 19.37 16.20
C PRO A 15 -4.78 19.08 15.34
N PHE A 16 -3.85 18.28 15.87
CA PHE A 16 -2.83 17.65 15.05
C PHE A 16 -3.58 16.78 14.04
N ALA A 17 -3.63 17.20 12.78
CA ALA A 17 -3.94 16.32 11.68
C ALA A 17 -2.79 15.30 11.58
N GLY A 18 -2.89 14.21 12.35
CA GLY A 18 -2.01 13.07 12.18
C GLY A 18 -2.20 12.51 10.78
N SER A 19 -1.12 12.14 10.11
CA SER A 19 -1.21 11.26 8.94
C SER A 19 -1.97 10.00 9.37
N ALA A 20 -3.03 9.65 8.63
CA ALA A 20 -3.87 8.50 8.97
C ALA A 20 -3.03 7.20 9.09
N HIS A 21 -1.92 7.09 8.34
CA HIS A 21 -1.05 5.92 8.32
C HIS A 21 0.14 5.94 9.30
N ASP A 22 0.64 4.76 9.66
CA ASP A 22 1.82 4.56 10.54
C ASP A 22 3.16 4.44 9.78
N PHE A 23 3.22 4.85 8.51
CA PHE A 23 4.48 4.82 7.75
C PHE A 23 5.43 5.95 8.17
N VAL A 24 6.64 5.58 8.60
CA VAL A 24 7.70 6.51 8.97
C VAL A 24 8.87 6.44 8.00
N ASN A 25 9.27 7.59 7.44
CA ASN A 25 10.38 7.68 6.50
C ASN A 25 11.68 7.12 7.11
N GLY A 26 12.42 6.33 6.34
CA GLY A 26 13.65 5.65 6.76
C GLY A 26 13.43 4.43 7.68
N GLN A 27 12.21 4.16 8.15
CA GLN A 27 11.89 2.98 8.95
C GLN A 27 11.28 1.87 8.11
N ARG A 28 11.22 0.66 8.67
CA ARG A 28 10.46 -0.44 8.05
C ARG A 28 8.98 -0.26 8.32
N VAL A 29 8.14 -0.80 7.43
CA VAL A 29 6.69 -0.90 7.69
C VAL A 29 6.44 -1.74 8.96
N ALA A 30 5.33 -1.47 9.64
CA ALA A 30 4.96 -2.25 10.82
C ALA A 30 4.85 -3.75 10.46
N PRO A 31 5.32 -4.67 11.31
CA PRO A 31 5.29 -6.09 11.03
C PRO A 31 3.86 -6.62 10.85
N VAL A 32 3.59 -7.18 9.68
CA VAL A 32 2.32 -7.84 9.32
C VAL A 32 2.57 -9.29 8.92
N SER A 33 1.68 -10.18 9.35
CA SER A 33 1.59 -11.57 8.88
C SER A 33 0.17 -11.85 8.38
N ILE A 34 0.05 -12.36 7.16
CA ILE A 34 -1.22 -12.72 6.52
C ILE A 34 -1.17 -14.23 6.24
N SER A 35 -1.83 -15.00 7.10
CA SER A 35 -1.81 -16.46 7.07
C SER A 35 -2.98 -17.07 6.29
N ASP A 36 -4.14 -16.41 6.28
CA ASP A 36 -5.26 -16.80 5.43
C ASP A 36 -5.06 -16.25 4.02
N LYS A 37 -5.06 -17.14 3.02
CA LYS A 37 -4.64 -16.93 1.62
C LYS A 37 -3.21 -16.39 1.46
N GLY A 38 -2.89 -15.21 1.97
CA GLY A 38 -1.56 -14.62 1.84
C GLY A 38 -1.15 -14.44 0.38
N GLU A 39 0.09 -14.78 0.06
CA GLU A 39 0.64 -14.60 -1.28
C GLU A 39 0.07 -15.59 -2.30
N LEU A 40 -0.43 -15.05 -3.41
CA LEU A 40 -0.89 -15.79 -4.57
C LEU A 40 0.29 -16.22 -5.46
N ASN A 41 0.41 -17.52 -5.65
CA ASN A 41 1.34 -18.14 -6.59
C ASN A 41 0.58 -18.65 -7.82
N TYR A 42 1.24 -18.57 -8.97
CA TYR A 42 0.75 -19.14 -10.23
C TYR A 42 1.88 -19.95 -10.86
N GLN A 43 1.74 -21.27 -10.88
CA GLN A 43 2.73 -22.21 -11.41
C GLN A 43 2.00 -23.35 -12.11
N GLN A 44 2.49 -23.79 -13.27
CA GLN A 44 1.92 -24.92 -14.03
C GLN A 44 0.39 -24.77 -14.24
N ASP A 45 -0.04 -23.56 -14.61
CA ASP A 45 -1.44 -23.18 -14.82
C ASP A 45 -2.37 -23.35 -13.61
N LYS A 46 -1.81 -23.45 -12.41
CA LYS A 46 -2.53 -23.59 -11.15
C LYS A 46 -2.24 -22.45 -10.19
N PHE A 47 -3.29 -21.97 -9.55
CA PHE A 47 -3.19 -21.01 -8.46
C PHE A 47 -3.02 -21.74 -7.12
N SER A 48 -2.10 -21.22 -6.31
CA SER A 48 -1.93 -21.65 -4.93
C SER A 48 -1.65 -20.46 -4.02
N TYR A 49 -1.83 -20.67 -2.73
CA TYR A 49 -1.78 -19.63 -1.71
C TYR A 49 -0.77 -20.04 -0.64
N ARG A 50 0.01 -19.09 -0.14
CA ARG A 50 0.94 -19.33 0.97
C ARG A 50 0.90 -18.17 1.96
N ALA A 51 1.12 -18.49 3.23
CA ALA A 51 1.28 -17.47 4.26
C ALA A 51 2.38 -16.47 3.86
N TRP A 52 2.12 -15.19 4.10
CA TRP A 52 3.02 -14.11 3.76
C TRP A 52 3.30 -13.24 4.98
N ASN A 53 4.50 -12.65 5.03
CA ASN A 53 4.85 -11.67 6.05
C ASN A 53 5.63 -10.50 5.45
N SER A 54 5.46 -9.32 6.04
CA SER A 54 6.12 -8.07 5.63
C SER A 54 7.65 -8.12 5.69
N ALA A 55 8.28 -9.04 6.44
CA ALA A 55 9.73 -9.18 6.39
C ALA A 55 10.23 -9.69 5.03
N GLN A 56 9.36 -10.29 4.21
CA GLN A 56 9.67 -10.67 2.82
C GLN A 56 9.81 -9.46 1.89
N LEU A 57 9.50 -8.23 2.34
CA LEU A 57 9.65 -7.01 1.53
C LEU A 57 11.12 -6.59 1.32
N ILE A 58 12.08 -7.22 1.99
CA ILE A 58 13.50 -6.96 1.80
C ILE A 58 14.04 -7.60 0.50
N GLY A 59 15.21 -7.14 0.04
CA GLY A 59 15.97 -7.73 -1.06
C GLY A 59 15.79 -7.04 -2.42
N LYS A 60 14.72 -6.28 -2.61
CA LYS A 60 14.46 -5.50 -3.84
C LYS A 60 13.91 -4.13 -3.49
N VAL A 61 14.11 -3.16 -4.38
CA VAL A 61 13.34 -1.91 -4.34
C VAL A 61 11.89 -2.26 -4.68
N ARG A 62 10.94 -1.75 -3.90
CA ARG A 62 9.53 -2.10 -4.05
C ARG A 62 8.62 -0.88 -4.08
N VAL A 63 7.58 -0.99 -4.88
CA VAL A 63 6.33 -0.26 -4.61
C VAL A 63 5.39 -1.26 -3.95
N VAL A 64 4.95 -0.94 -2.74
CA VAL A 64 3.88 -1.65 -2.05
C VAL A 64 2.60 -0.87 -2.27
N GLN A 65 1.58 -1.54 -2.80
CA GLN A 65 0.23 -0.99 -2.96
C GLN A 65 -0.70 -1.75 -2.03
N HIS A 66 -1.33 -1.07 -1.08
CA HIS A 66 -2.49 -1.60 -0.40
C HIS A 66 -3.75 -1.12 -1.12
N ILE A 67 -4.70 -2.00 -1.40
CA ILE A 67 -5.93 -1.67 -2.14
C ILE A 67 -7.10 -2.36 -1.45
N ALA A 68 -8.14 -1.62 -1.07
CA ALA A 68 -9.40 -2.22 -0.66
C ALA A 68 -9.99 -3.08 -1.80
N GLY A 69 -10.78 -4.11 -1.46
CA GLY A 69 -11.42 -5.03 -2.40
C GLY A 69 -12.54 -4.41 -3.25
N ARG A 70 -12.33 -3.18 -3.76
CA ARG A 70 -13.29 -2.32 -4.46
C ARG A 70 -12.67 -1.81 -5.76
N SER A 71 -13.46 -1.67 -6.82
CA SER A 71 -12.97 -1.10 -8.08
C SER A 71 -12.50 0.35 -7.92
N SER A 72 -13.23 1.14 -7.12
CA SER A 72 -12.88 2.54 -6.82
C SER A 72 -11.49 2.69 -6.21
N ALA A 73 -11.11 1.81 -5.28
CA ALA A 73 -9.78 1.81 -4.67
C ALA A 73 -8.68 1.49 -5.70
N LYS A 74 -8.94 0.55 -6.61
CA LYS A 74 -8.00 0.19 -7.69
C LYS A 74 -7.75 1.37 -8.64
N GLU A 75 -8.75 2.19 -8.90
CA GLU A 75 -8.67 3.32 -9.82
C GLU A 75 -7.82 4.48 -9.28
N GLN A 76 -7.77 4.67 -7.95
CA GLN A 76 -7.07 5.79 -7.30
C GLN A 76 -5.60 5.94 -7.71
N ASN A 77 -4.91 4.82 -7.94
CA ASN A 77 -3.47 4.80 -8.25
C ASN A 77 -3.16 4.10 -9.59
N ALA A 78 -4.14 4.02 -10.50
CA ALA A 78 -3.96 3.41 -11.81
C ALA A 78 -2.88 4.12 -12.66
N ALA A 79 -2.79 5.45 -12.57
CA ALA A 79 -1.76 6.22 -13.26
C ALA A 79 -0.34 5.83 -12.84
N LEU A 80 -0.13 5.56 -11.54
CA LEU A 80 1.15 5.06 -11.04
C LEU A 80 1.47 3.66 -11.59
N VAL A 81 0.48 2.76 -11.63
CA VAL A 81 0.66 1.41 -12.18
C VAL A 81 1.11 1.47 -13.64
N GLU A 82 0.49 2.32 -14.46
CA GLU A 82 0.90 2.52 -15.84
C GLU A 82 2.29 3.15 -15.94
N ALA A 83 2.60 4.16 -15.13
CA ALA A 83 3.92 4.78 -15.12
C ALA A 83 5.03 3.77 -14.77
N ILE A 84 4.79 2.87 -13.80
CA ILE A 84 5.75 1.80 -13.45
C ILE A 84 5.95 0.82 -14.61
N LYS A 85 4.89 0.46 -15.34
CA LYS A 85 4.99 -0.40 -16.52
C LYS A 85 5.86 0.24 -17.61
N GLN A 86 5.65 1.54 -17.86
CA GLN A 86 6.41 2.30 -18.86
C GLN A 86 7.86 2.59 -18.43
N ALA A 87 8.17 2.53 -17.13
CA ALA A 87 9.52 2.75 -16.63
C ALA A 87 10.50 1.58 -16.90
N HIS A 88 10.00 0.42 -17.34
CA HIS A 88 10.81 -0.76 -17.70
C HIS A 88 11.87 -1.11 -16.63
N LEU A 89 11.46 -1.09 -15.36
CA LEU A 89 12.37 -1.27 -14.22
C LEU A 89 12.99 -2.69 -14.21
N PRO A 90 14.26 -2.83 -13.79
CA PRO A 90 14.98 -4.10 -13.80
C PRO A 90 14.33 -5.15 -12.87
N PRO A 91 13.78 -6.27 -13.41
CA PRO A 91 12.97 -7.21 -12.63
C PRO A 91 13.77 -8.04 -11.60
N ASP A 92 15.09 -8.08 -11.72
CA ASP A 92 16.01 -8.67 -10.75
C ASP A 92 16.19 -7.78 -9.51
N ARG A 93 16.06 -6.45 -9.66
CA ARG A 93 16.26 -5.46 -8.59
C ARG A 93 14.98 -4.80 -8.09
N TYR A 94 13.90 -4.84 -8.87
CA TYR A 94 12.61 -4.21 -8.59
C TYR A 94 11.47 -5.22 -8.49
N GLN A 95 10.46 -4.94 -7.66
CA GLN A 95 9.20 -5.68 -7.63
C GLN A 95 8.02 -4.83 -7.11
N THR A 96 6.89 -4.83 -7.81
CA THR A 96 5.62 -4.34 -7.27
C THR A 96 4.98 -5.41 -6.38
N THR A 97 4.53 -5.01 -5.20
CA THR A 97 3.82 -5.85 -4.23
C THR A 97 2.43 -5.27 -3.97
N THR A 98 1.38 -5.93 -4.42
CA THR A 98 0.00 -5.50 -4.23
C THR A 98 -0.67 -6.35 -3.16
N ILE A 99 -1.12 -5.70 -2.09
CA ILE A 99 -1.89 -6.31 -0.99
C ILE A 99 -3.34 -5.88 -1.18
N ILE A 100 -4.22 -6.85 -1.42
CA ILE A 100 -5.65 -6.62 -1.62
C ILE A 100 -6.37 -7.01 -0.34
N ASN A 101 -7.00 -6.02 0.30
CA ASN A 101 -7.83 -6.23 1.46
C ASN A 101 -9.23 -6.68 1.03
N THR A 102 -9.52 -7.97 1.14
CA THR A 102 -10.84 -8.50 0.78
C THR A 102 -11.86 -8.42 1.90
N ASP A 103 -11.44 -8.09 3.14
CA ASP A 103 -12.34 -7.73 4.24
C ASP A 103 -13.11 -6.44 3.93
N ASP A 104 -12.49 -5.56 3.12
CA ASP A 104 -13.09 -4.30 2.64
C ASP A 104 -13.66 -4.43 1.22
N ALA A 105 -14.06 -5.64 0.83
CA ALA A 105 -14.80 -5.85 -0.41
C ALA A 105 -16.28 -5.51 -0.24
N ILE A 106 -16.94 -5.11 -1.33
CA ILE A 106 -18.40 -4.94 -1.32
C ILE A 106 -19.06 -6.33 -1.13
N PRO A 107 -20.07 -6.46 -0.25
CA PRO A 107 -20.79 -7.72 -0.07
C PRO A 107 -21.27 -8.31 -1.41
N GLY A 108 -20.95 -9.58 -1.65
CA GLY A 108 -21.26 -10.28 -2.90
C GLY A 108 -20.24 -10.11 -4.03
N THR A 109 -19.21 -9.26 -3.90
CA THR A 109 -18.21 -9.06 -4.99
C THR A 109 -16.91 -9.86 -4.83
N GLY A 110 -16.75 -10.62 -3.74
CA GLY A 110 -15.49 -11.32 -3.42
C GLY A 110 -14.99 -12.25 -4.54
N MET A 111 -15.89 -12.92 -5.27
CA MET A 111 -15.51 -13.76 -6.43
C MET A 111 -14.90 -12.94 -7.57
N PHE A 112 -15.44 -11.75 -7.84
CA PHE A 112 -14.91 -10.84 -8.87
C PHE A 112 -13.56 -10.27 -8.47
N VAL A 113 -13.38 -9.90 -7.20
CA VAL A 113 -12.08 -9.46 -6.67
C VAL A 113 -11.04 -10.56 -6.88
N ARG A 114 -11.35 -11.80 -6.46
CA ARG A 114 -10.45 -12.93 -6.64
C ARG A 114 -10.11 -13.20 -8.11
N SER A 115 -11.11 -13.22 -8.98
CA SER A 115 -10.91 -13.40 -10.43
C SER A 115 -10.01 -12.31 -11.02
N SER A 116 -10.18 -11.06 -10.58
CA SER A 116 -9.33 -9.95 -11.00
C SER A 116 -7.88 -10.16 -10.56
N ILE A 117 -7.64 -10.58 -9.31
CA ILE A 117 -6.28 -10.84 -8.80
C ILE A 117 -5.62 -11.99 -9.58
N GLU A 118 -6.34 -13.09 -9.80
CA GLU A 118 -5.87 -14.25 -10.56
C GLU A 118 -5.52 -13.88 -12.02
N SER A 119 -6.38 -13.10 -12.68
CA SER A 119 -6.14 -12.58 -14.02
C SER A 119 -4.90 -11.67 -14.08
N ASN A 120 -4.74 -10.76 -13.13
CA ASN A 120 -3.57 -9.88 -13.05
C ASN A 120 -2.28 -10.66 -12.78
N LYS A 121 -2.32 -11.72 -11.96
CA LYS A 121 -1.15 -12.59 -11.74
C LYS A 121 -0.73 -13.33 -13.01
N LYS A 122 -1.68 -13.76 -13.85
CA LYS A 122 -1.38 -14.36 -15.16
C LYS A 122 -0.74 -13.35 -16.11
N GLN A 123 -1.26 -12.12 -16.14
CA GLN A 123 -0.74 -11.06 -17.00
C GLN A 123 0.63 -10.54 -16.53
N TYR A 124 0.86 -10.49 -15.22
CA TYR A 124 2.06 -9.95 -14.59
C TYR A 124 2.67 -10.95 -13.60
N PRO A 125 3.29 -12.05 -14.09
CA PRO A 125 3.78 -13.14 -13.24
C PRO A 125 4.89 -12.71 -12.27
N TRP A 126 5.66 -11.66 -12.60
CA TRP A 126 6.71 -11.10 -11.74
C TRP A 126 6.17 -10.28 -10.56
N SER A 127 4.95 -9.78 -10.65
CA SER A 127 4.31 -9.01 -9.57
C SER A 127 3.88 -9.91 -8.42
N GLN A 128 4.04 -9.41 -7.20
CA GLN A 128 3.63 -10.11 -5.98
C GLN A 128 2.22 -9.66 -5.61
N PHE A 129 1.31 -10.60 -5.43
CA PHE A 129 -0.07 -10.33 -5.02
C PHE A 129 -0.34 -11.05 -3.70
N ILE A 130 -0.85 -10.31 -2.71
CA ILE A 130 -1.20 -10.82 -1.39
C ILE A 130 -2.69 -10.56 -1.19
N VAL A 131 -3.41 -11.59 -0.77
CA VAL A 131 -4.81 -11.51 -0.38
C VAL A 131 -4.86 -11.41 1.14
N ASP A 132 -5.24 -10.25 1.64
CA ASP A 132 -5.49 -10.01 3.06
C ASP A 132 -6.97 -10.20 3.36
N SER A 133 -7.33 -11.44 3.72
CA SER A 133 -8.72 -11.81 3.99
C SER A 133 -9.35 -11.05 5.16
N ASN A 134 -8.53 -10.54 6.09
CA ASN A 134 -8.98 -10.08 7.39
C ASN A 134 -8.66 -8.61 7.65
N GLY A 135 -8.17 -7.85 6.65
CA GLY A 135 -7.76 -6.45 6.83
C GLY A 135 -6.61 -6.25 7.82
N THR A 136 -5.73 -7.24 7.94
CA THR A 136 -4.60 -7.25 8.88
C THR A 136 -3.61 -6.12 8.60
N ALA A 137 -3.25 -5.93 7.33
CA ALA A 137 -2.33 -4.90 6.89
C ALA A 137 -2.93 -3.50 7.10
N LYS A 138 -4.19 -3.31 6.71
CA LYS A 138 -4.94 -2.06 6.94
C LYS A 138 -4.88 -1.65 8.41
N ARG A 139 -5.25 -2.54 9.34
CA ARG A 139 -5.24 -2.24 10.78
C ARG A 139 -3.83 -1.95 11.30
N ALA A 140 -2.85 -2.76 10.93
CA ALA A 140 -1.48 -2.60 11.40
C ALA A 140 -0.82 -1.31 10.89
N TRP A 141 -1.18 -0.87 9.68
CA TRP A 141 -0.64 0.36 9.06
C TRP A 141 -1.54 1.57 9.23
N GLN A 142 -2.66 1.42 9.95
CA GLN A 142 -3.66 2.46 10.25
C GLN A 142 -4.29 3.08 9.00
N LEU A 143 -4.47 2.30 7.93
CA LEU A 143 -4.97 2.84 6.65
C LEU A 143 -6.47 3.14 6.67
N GLU A 144 -6.87 4.12 5.87
CA GLU A 144 -8.25 4.51 5.65
C GLU A 144 -9.09 3.41 4.99
N ASP A 145 -10.40 3.46 5.22
CA ASP A 145 -11.39 2.55 4.68
C ASP A 145 -11.63 2.79 3.18
N GLY A 146 -11.79 1.71 2.42
CA GLY A 146 -12.24 1.77 1.03
C GLY A 146 -11.24 2.40 0.04
N GLY A 147 -10.03 2.75 0.49
CA GLY A 147 -9.01 3.43 -0.31
C GLY A 147 -7.85 2.55 -0.75
N SER A 148 -6.81 3.23 -1.23
CA SER A 148 -5.54 2.64 -1.65
C SER A 148 -4.38 3.45 -1.10
N ALA A 149 -3.38 2.76 -0.56
CA ALA A 149 -2.13 3.37 -0.11
C ALA A 149 -0.97 2.92 -0.99
N VAL A 150 0.02 3.79 -1.17
CA VAL A 150 1.26 3.56 -1.91
C VAL A 150 2.44 3.81 -1.00
N VAL A 151 3.37 2.85 -0.96
CA VAL A 151 4.63 2.97 -0.21
C VAL A 151 5.79 2.59 -1.12
N VAL A 152 6.83 3.41 -1.16
CA VAL A 152 8.09 3.07 -1.83
C VAL A 152 9.10 2.61 -0.79
N LEU A 153 9.67 1.42 -1.00
CA LEU A 153 10.66 0.81 -0.13
C LEU A 153 12.00 0.66 -0.86
N ASP A 154 13.11 0.89 -0.15
CA ASP A 154 14.43 0.46 -0.62
C ASP A 154 14.65 -1.05 -0.43
N LYS A 155 15.80 -1.54 -0.90
CA LYS A 155 16.19 -2.96 -0.78
C LYS A 155 16.31 -3.47 0.67
N ASN A 156 16.40 -2.59 1.65
CA ASN A 156 16.47 -2.94 3.08
C ASN A 156 15.07 -2.94 3.73
N GLY A 157 14.03 -2.67 2.94
CA GLY A 157 12.64 -2.57 3.36
C GLY A 157 12.31 -1.25 4.07
N ARG A 158 13.13 -0.20 3.91
CA ARG A 158 12.89 1.10 4.54
C ARG A 158 12.01 1.96 3.64
N VAL A 159 11.07 2.69 4.24
CA VAL A 159 10.18 3.64 3.56
C VAL A 159 10.96 4.84 3.05
N HIS A 160 10.74 5.21 1.79
CA HIS A 160 11.24 6.45 1.17
C HIS A 160 10.11 7.36 0.67
N PHE A 161 8.90 6.82 0.55
CA PHE A 161 7.68 7.54 0.24
C PHE A 161 6.50 6.75 0.80
N ALA A 162 5.50 7.43 1.31
CA ALA A 162 4.23 6.83 1.70
C ALA A 162 3.11 7.83 1.50
N LYS A 163 1.98 7.35 0.99
CA LYS A 163 0.72 8.08 0.92
C LYS A 163 -0.43 7.11 1.07
N ASP A 164 -1.39 7.47 1.92
CA ASP A 164 -2.69 6.84 1.98
C ASP A 164 -3.69 7.69 1.18
N GLY A 165 -4.25 7.12 0.11
CA GLY A 165 -5.08 7.81 -0.87
C GLY A 165 -4.47 7.91 -2.27
N ALA A 166 -5.21 8.61 -3.15
CA ALA A 166 -4.83 8.81 -4.55
C ALA A 166 -3.60 9.71 -4.68
N LEU A 167 -2.65 9.29 -5.51
CA LEU A 167 -1.51 10.12 -5.88
C LEU A 167 -1.91 11.18 -6.91
N THR A 168 -1.33 12.37 -6.78
CA THR A 168 -1.36 13.38 -7.85
C THR A 168 -0.39 13.01 -8.96
N SER A 169 -0.46 13.74 -10.07
CA SER A 169 0.49 13.60 -11.18
C SER A 169 1.93 13.88 -10.74
N GLU A 170 2.13 14.88 -9.90
CA GLU A 170 3.44 15.28 -9.37
C GLU A 170 4.00 14.20 -8.44
N GLU A 171 3.17 13.67 -7.53
CA GLU A 171 3.58 12.56 -6.65
C GLU A 171 3.88 11.29 -7.45
N THR A 172 3.13 11.03 -8.52
CA THR A 172 3.42 9.91 -9.43
C THR A 172 4.80 10.08 -10.07
N GLN A 173 5.12 11.28 -10.59
CA GLN A 173 6.45 11.59 -11.13
C GLN A 173 7.55 11.47 -10.08
N GLN A 174 7.29 11.94 -8.85
CA GLN A 174 8.19 11.80 -7.73
C GLN A 174 8.49 10.33 -7.41
N VAL A 175 7.46 9.48 -7.37
CA VAL A 175 7.63 8.03 -7.14
C VAL A 175 8.51 7.42 -8.24
N ILE A 176 8.26 7.72 -9.51
CA ILE A 176 9.08 7.19 -10.61
C ILE A 176 10.55 7.66 -10.51
N ALA A 177 10.78 8.95 -10.24
CA ALA A 177 12.12 9.48 -10.05
C ALA A 177 12.84 8.82 -8.86
N LEU A 178 12.14 8.62 -7.75
CA LEU A 178 12.63 7.93 -6.56
C LEU A 178 13.01 6.47 -6.87
N LEU A 179 12.18 5.76 -7.63
CA LEU A 179 12.50 4.39 -8.07
C LEU A 179 13.78 4.35 -8.89
N HIS A 180 13.95 5.25 -9.86
CA HIS A 180 15.19 5.33 -10.63
C HIS A 180 16.39 5.64 -9.74
N GLN A 181 16.26 6.49 -8.73
CA GLN A 181 17.34 6.77 -7.77
C GLN A 181 17.72 5.54 -6.94
N LEU A 182 16.73 4.82 -6.40
CA LEU A 182 16.97 3.62 -5.58
C LEU A 182 17.51 2.42 -6.39
N LEU A 183 17.29 2.43 -7.70
CA LEU A 183 17.72 1.40 -8.65
C LEU A 183 19.02 1.74 -9.40
N LYS A 184 19.72 2.80 -9.01
CA LYS A 184 21.11 3.02 -9.46
C LYS A 184 22.03 1.94 -8.90
#